data_AF-A0A9X1F499-F1
#
_entry.id   AF-A0A9X1F499-F1
#
_cell.length_a   1.000
_cell.length_b   1.000
_cell.length_c   1.000
_cell.angle_alpha   90.00
_cell.angle_beta   90.00
_cell.angle_gamma   90.00
#
_symmetry.space_group_name_H-M   'P 1'
#
loop_
_entity.id
_entity.type
_entity.pdbx_description
1 polymer ?
#
loop_
_entity_poly.entity_id
_entity_poly.type
_entity_poly.pdbx_seq_one_letter_code
_entity_poly.pdbx_strand_id
1 'polypeptide(L)'
;MSTPPLPEWCEAAPEAAFSAPSECTVRANAFERRIRFRNVTEYVAGGFVALACGAAAVAAFWKGEPLIGISMALVVAGSLFVMWSLHKRGSNLTRRPEDPCITHLRRQYQRQYDALRAVPKWYLGPFIPGMLMFYAVTTVEVAESNGWAEALSGIVGPASATIAIFGGVALANWWAARSLKAKISSLDALA
;
A
#
# COMPACT_ATOMS: atom_id res chain seq x y z
N MET A 1 -11.10 -44.85 32.10
CA MET A 1 -10.73 -44.20 30.83
C MET A 1 -10.40 -45.33 29.86
N SER A 2 -11.19 -45.51 28.81
CA SER A 2 -10.98 -46.55 27.81
C SER A 2 -9.81 -46.16 26.90
N THR A 3 -8.86 -47.07 26.73
CA THR A 3 -7.78 -46.95 25.75
C THR A 3 -8.37 -46.92 24.33
N PRO A 4 -7.89 -46.04 23.44
CA PRO A 4 -8.36 -46.02 22.06
C PRO A 4 -7.99 -47.33 21.35
N PRO A 5 -8.85 -47.82 20.43
CA PRO A 5 -8.74 -49.16 19.85
C PRO A 5 -7.53 -49.35 18.91
N LEU A 6 -6.83 -48.27 18.54
CA LEU A 6 -5.65 -48.29 17.67
C LEU A 6 -4.60 -47.29 18.18
N PRO A 7 -3.69 -47.71 19.08
CA PRO A 7 -2.63 -46.83 19.60
C PRO A 7 -1.68 -46.32 18.50
N GLU A 8 -1.51 -47.13 17.44
CA GLU A 8 -0.64 -46.85 16.29
C GLU A 8 -1.06 -45.60 15.51
N TRP A 9 -2.35 -45.25 15.50
CA TRP A 9 -2.86 -44.02 14.90
C TRP A 9 -2.45 -42.76 15.68
N CYS A 10 -2.21 -42.89 16.99
CA CYS A 10 -1.69 -41.81 17.80
C CYS A 10 -0.16 -41.68 17.68
N GLU A 11 0.54 -42.79 17.40
CA GLU A 11 2.01 -42.80 17.22
C GLU A 11 2.46 -42.35 15.83
N ALA A 12 1.63 -42.50 14.78
CA ALA A 12 1.90 -41.99 13.43
C ALA A 12 1.67 -40.47 13.27
N ALA A 13 1.20 -39.79 14.32
CA ALA A 13 0.90 -38.36 14.31
C ALA A 13 2.10 -37.38 14.14
N PRO A 14 3.36 -37.70 14.49
CA PRO A 14 4.48 -36.79 14.28
C PRO A 14 4.79 -36.57 12.79
N GLU A 15 4.55 -37.58 11.96
CA GLU A 15 4.75 -37.51 10.50
C GLU A 15 3.51 -36.99 9.77
N ALA A 16 2.32 -37.18 10.37
CA ALA A 16 1.09 -36.49 9.96
C ALA A 16 0.99 -35.05 10.50
N ALA A 17 2.09 -34.47 11.01
CA ALA A 17 2.19 -33.07 11.37
C ALA A 17 2.26 -32.19 10.11
N PHE A 18 1.15 -32.15 9.36
CA PHE A 18 0.84 -31.06 8.45
C PHE A 18 0.75 -29.77 9.26
N SER A 19 1.90 -29.13 9.53
CA SER A 19 2.06 -27.85 10.23
C SER A 19 1.03 -27.58 11.33
N ALA A 20 1.35 -27.89 12.59
CA ALA A 20 0.50 -27.69 13.77
C ALA A 20 -0.56 -26.57 13.58
N PRO A 21 -1.88 -26.88 13.55
CA PRO A 21 -2.94 -25.91 13.21
C PRO A 21 -2.92 -24.61 14.04
N SER A 22 -2.39 -24.69 15.27
CA SER A 22 -2.14 -23.54 16.14
C SER A 22 -1.11 -22.56 15.56
N GLU A 23 -0.06 -23.02 14.90
CA GLU A 23 0.93 -22.16 14.27
C GLU A 23 0.36 -21.40 13.07
N CYS A 24 -0.50 -22.05 12.28
CA CYS A 24 -1.15 -21.40 11.15
C CYS A 24 -2.08 -20.26 11.61
N THR A 25 -2.89 -20.49 12.65
CA THR A 25 -3.80 -19.47 13.17
C THR A 25 -3.05 -18.30 13.81
N VAL A 26 -1.96 -18.55 14.53
CA VAL A 26 -1.09 -17.50 15.07
C VAL A 26 -0.48 -16.65 13.95
N ARG A 27 0.08 -17.29 12.91
CA ARG A 27 0.65 -16.58 11.74
C ARG A 27 -0.40 -15.76 10.99
N ALA A 28 -1.59 -16.30 10.78
CA ALA A 28 -2.70 -15.61 10.14
C ALA A 28 -3.13 -14.37 10.96
N ASN A 29 -3.38 -14.53 12.25
CA ASN A 29 -3.81 -13.44 13.14
C ASN A 29 -2.78 -12.31 13.21
N ALA A 30 -1.49 -12.65 13.31
CA ALA A 30 -0.42 -11.65 13.33
C ALA A 30 -0.33 -10.87 12.01
N PHE A 31 -0.53 -11.56 10.87
CA PHE A 31 -0.53 -10.94 9.56
C PHE A 31 -1.72 -10.00 9.36
N GLU A 32 -2.93 -10.44 9.70
CA GLU A 32 -4.15 -9.63 9.62
C GLU A 32 -4.08 -8.39 10.52
N ARG A 33 -3.46 -8.52 11.70
CA ARG A 33 -3.21 -7.39 12.60
C ARG A 33 -2.26 -6.38 11.96
N ARG A 34 -1.16 -6.84 11.35
CA ARG A 34 -0.22 -5.97 10.64
C ARG A 34 -0.88 -5.22 9.47
N ILE A 35 -1.73 -5.90 8.69
CA ILE A 35 -2.49 -5.27 7.60
C ILE A 35 -3.43 -4.19 8.15
N ARG A 36 -4.15 -4.47 9.24
CA ARG A 36 -5.04 -3.48 9.88
C ARG A 36 -4.28 -2.23 10.32
N PHE A 37 -3.16 -2.40 11.03
CA PHE A 37 -2.34 -1.25 11.44
C PHE A 37 -1.80 -0.46 10.26
N ARG A 38 -1.29 -1.13 9.22
CA ARG A 38 -0.85 -0.46 7.98
C ARG A 38 -1.99 0.36 7.38
N ASN A 39 -3.16 -0.25 7.17
CA ASN A 39 -4.28 0.43 6.53
C ASN A 39 -4.75 1.63 7.37
N VAL A 40 -4.77 1.53 8.71
CA VAL A 40 -5.10 2.67 9.58
C VAL A 40 -4.10 3.82 9.39
N THR A 41 -2.80 3.54 9.41
CA THR A 41 -1.76 4.55 9.17
C THR A 41 -1.92 5.18 7.79
N GLU A 42 -2.19 4.39 6.75
CA GLU A 42 -2.37 4.90 5.38
C GLU A 42 -3.65 5.74 5.25
N TYR A 43 -4.75 5.40 5.94
CA TYR A 43 -5.96 6.24 5.99
C TYR A 43 -5.71 7.57 6.70
N VAL A 44 -4.99 7.56 7.82
CA VAL A 44 -4.63 8.80 8.55
C VAL A 44 -3.75 9.68 7.67
N ALA A 45 -2.74 9.10 7.02
CA ALA A 45 -1.86 9.83 6.10
C ALA A 45 -2.63 10.38 4.89
N GLY A 46 -3.46 9.56 4.24
CA GLY A 46 -4.28 9.97 3.10
C GLY A 46 -5.28 11.08 3.46
N GLY A 47 -5.93 10.96 4.62
CA GLY A 47 -6.83 11.98 5.16
C GLY A 47 -6.11 13.30 5.44
N PHE A 48 -4.92 13.25 6.02
CA PHE A 48 -4.09 14.43 6.25
C PHE A 48 -3.70 15.13 4.94
N VAL A 49 -3.22 14.37 3.94
CA VAL A 49 -2.88 14.92 2.62
C VAL A 49 -4.10 15.54 1.95
N ALA A 50 -5.25 14.85 1.98
CA ALA A 50 -6.49 15.37 1.40
C ALA A 50 -6.95 16.67 2.07
N LEU A 51 -6.85 16.76 3.40
CA LEU A 51 -7.20 17.97 4.15
C LEU A 51 -6.24 19.14 3.81
N ALA A 52 -4.93 18.90 3.88
CA ALA A 52 -3.92 19.93 3.67
C ALA A 52 -3.96 20.46 2.23
N CYS A 53 -3.97 19.57 1.22
CA CYS A 53 -4.09 19.97 -0.18
C CYS A 53 -5.47 20.55 -0.50
N GLY A 54 -6.53 20.08 0.15
CA GLY A 54 -7.87 20.67 -0.01
C GLY A 54 -7.93 22.10 0.48
N ALA A 55 -7.37 22.39 1.66
CA ALA A 55 -7.25 23.75 2.18
C ALA A 55 -6.39 24.64 1.26
N ALA A 56 -5.27 24.11 0.75
CA ALA A 56 -4.42 24.82 -0.21
C ALA A 56 -5.15 25.12 -1.53
N ALA A 57 -5.94 24.16 -2.04
CA ALA A 57 -6.75 24.35 -3.25
C ALA A 57 -7.75 25.50 -3.07
N VAL A 58 -8.51 25.50 -1.97
CA VAL A 58 -9.47 26.55 -1.65
C VAL A 58 -8.79 27.91 -1.52
N ALA A 59 -7.66 27.98 -0.82
CA ALA A 59 -6.89 29.21 -0.66
C ALA A 59 -6.38 29.75 -2.01
N ALA A 60 -5.87 28.89 -2.90
CA ALA A 60 -5.41 29.29 -4.22
C ALA A 60 -6.55 29.82 -5.09
N PHE A 61 -7.73 29.19 -5.06
CA PHE A 61 -8.90 29.71 -5.76
C PHE A 61 -9.33 31.09 -5.24
N TRP A 62 -9.30 31.33 -3.93
CA TRP A 62 -9.60 32.65 -3.36
C TRP A 62 -8.59 33.73 -3.75
N LYS A 63 -7.32 33.36 -3.94
CA LYS A 63 -6.27 34.29 -4.37
C LYS A 63 -6.26 34.55 -5.89
N GLY A 64 -7.11 33.88 -6.66
CA GLY A 64 -7.12 34.01 -8.12
C GLY A 64 -6.00 33.22 -8.81
N GLU A 65 -5.50 32.15 -8.18
CA GLU A 65 -4.48 31.25 -8.71
C GLU A 65 -5.13 29.91 -9.14
N PRO A 66 -5.97 29.88 -10.19
CA PRO A 66 -6.79 28.71 -10.50
C PRO A 66 -5.96 27.48 -10.89
N LEU A 67 -4.80 27.66 -11.52
CA LEU A 67 -3.95 26.54 -11.92
C LEU A 67 -3.31 25.84 -10.72
N ILE A 68 -2.87 26.61 -9.72
CA ILE A 68 -2.41 26.07 -8.44
C ILE A 68 -3.56 25.36 -7.74
N GLY A 69 -4.75 25.98 -7.69
CA GLY A 69 -5.96 25.38 -7.12
C GLY A 69 -6.32 24.03 -7.75
N ILE A 70 -6.30 23.94 -9.08
CA ILE A 70 -6.56 22.69 -9.82
C ILE A 70 -5.49 21.64 -9.53
N SER A 71 -4.21 22.02 -9.50
CA SER A 71 -3.12 21.08 -9.20
C SER A 71 -3.29 20.43 -7.82
N MET A 72 -3.68 21.22 -6.81
CA MET A 72 -3.97 20.73 -5.46
C MET A 72 -5.22 19.86 -5.41
N ALA A 73 -6.28 20.25 -6.14
CA ALA A 73 -7.49 19.44 -6.25
C ALA A 73 -7.23 18.06 -6.89
N LEU A 74 -6.31 17.98 -7.87
CA LEU A 74 -5.88 16.71 -8.45
C LEU A 74 -5.14 15.82 -7.43
N VAL A 75 -4.32 16.41 -6.56
CA VAL A 75 -3.67 15.67 -5.45
C VAL A 75 -4.71 15.13 -4.47
N VAL A 76 -5.74 15.93 -4.15
CA VAL A 76 -6.87 15.47 -3.31
C VAL A 76 -7.61 14.30 -3.98
N ALA A 77 -7.95 14.43 -5.26
CA ALA A 77 -8.60 13.36 -6.03
C ALA A 77 -7.75 12.07 -6.04
N GLY A 78 -6.42 12.21 -6.20
CA GLY A 78 -5.46 11.13 -6.06
C GLY A 78 -5.54 10.47 -4.69
N SER A 79 -5.52 11.25 -3.60
CA SER A 79 -5.62 10.72 -2.23
C SER A 79 -6.92 9.95 -2.00
N LEU A 80 -8.06 10.50 -2.44
CA LEU A 80 -9.36 9.83 -2.34
C LEU A 80 -9.38 8.50 -3.12
N PHE A 81 -8.80 8.49 -4.33
CA PHE A 81 -8.67 7.28 -5.13
C PHE A 81 -7.80 6.22 -4.43
N VAL A 82 -6.70 6.64 -3.80
CA VAL A 82 -5.82 5.74 -3.03
C VAL A 82 -6.55 5.16 -1.84
N MET A 83 -7.26 5.98 -1.06
CA MET A 83 -8.06 5.53 0.09
C MET A 83 -9.16 4.54 -0.31
N TRP A 84 -9.83 4.76 -1.44
CA TRP A 84 -10.79 3.82 -2.01
C TRP A 84 -10.09 2.52 -2.47
N SER A 85 -8.95 2.64 -3.15
CA SER A 85 -8.17 1.51 -3.62
C SER A 85 -7.60 0.67 -2.48
N LEU A 86 -7.25 1.28 -1.35
CA LEU A 86 -6.83 0.61 -0.12
C LEU A 86 -7.94 -0.29 0.42
N HIS A 87 -9.17 0.23 0.47
CA HIS A 87 -10.32 -0.57 0.87
C HIS A 87 -10.49 -1.79 -0.04
N LYS A 88 -10.40 -1.58 -1.36
CA LYS A 88 -10.64 -2.62 -2.37
C LYS A 88 -9.51 -3.65 -2.47
N ARG A 89 -8.25 -3.22 -2.39
CA ARG A 89 -7.06 -4.05 -2.69
C ARG A 89 -6.28 -4.44 -1.44
N GLY A 90 -6.12 -3.51 -0.49
CA GLY A 90 -5.25 -3.65 0.68
C GLY A 90 -5.91 -4.28 1.91
N SER A 91 -7.23 -4.40 1.96
CA SER A 91 -7.97 -5.02 3.08
C SER A 91 -7.73 -6.52 3.21
N ASN A 92 -7.87 -7.03 4.44
CA ASN A 92 -7.87 -8.47 4.72
C ASN A 92 -8.99 -9.17 3.91
N LEU A 93 -8.72 -10.36 3.37
CA LEU A 93 -9.81 -11.23 2.91
C LEU A 93 -10.68 -11.66 4.11
N THR A 94 -11.98 -11.75 3.88
CA THR A 94 -12.90 -12.37 4.83
C THR A 94 -12.56 -13.86 4.93
N ARG A 95 -12.47 -14.36 6.16
CA ARG A 95 -12.28 -15.79 6.43
C ARG A 95 -13.59 -16.53 6.11
N ARG A 96 -13.50 -17.59 5.31
CA ARG A 96 -14.63 -18.49 5.09
C ARG A 96 -14.53 -19.69 6.05
N PRO A 97 -15.61 -20.07 6.76
CA PRO A 97 -15.58 -21.17 7.72
C PRO A 97 -15.10 -22.50 7.12
N GLU A 98 -15.40 -22.74 5.86
CA GLU A 98 -15.09 -23.96 5.11
C GLU A 98 -13.63 -24.06 4.64
N ASP A 99 -12.87 -22.96 4.64
CA ASP A 99 -11.52 -22.94 4.10
C ASP A 99 -10.48 -23.39 5.16
N PRO A 100 -9.63 -24.39 4.86
CA PRO A 100 -8.49 -24.73 5.71
C PRO A 100 -7.60 -23.50 5.97
N CYS A 101 -7.02 -23.43 7.16
CA CYS A 101 -6.21 -22.28 7.58
C CYS A 101 -5.09 -21.95 6.57
N ILE A 102 -4.39 -22.97 6.07
CA ILE A 102 -3.31 -22.83 5.10
C ILE A 102 -3.82 -22.24 3.77
N THR A 103 -4.95 -22.72 3.26
CA THR A 103 -5.59 -22.22 2.04
C THR A 103 -6.02 -20.75 2.18
N HIS A 104 -6.55 -20.38 3.35
CA HIS A 104 -6.88 -18.98 3.63
C HIS A 104 -5.62 -18.11 3.68
N LEU A 105 -4.59 -18.54 4.41
CA LEU A 105 -3.32 -17.81 4.55
C LEU A 105 -2.61 -17.61 3.20
N ARG A 106 -2.57 -18.65 2.35
CA ARG A 106 -2.03 -18.57 1.00
C ARG A 106 -2.76 -17.53 0.15
N ARG A 107 -4.10 -17.54 0.14
CA ARG A 107 -4.90 -16.54 -0.60
C ARG A 107 -4.67 -15.13 -0.08
N GLN A 108 -4.52 -14.94 1.23
CA GLN A 108 -4.16 -13.65 1.82
C GLN A 108 -2.79 -13.17 1.34
N TYR A 109 -1.78 -14.03 1.33
CA TYR A 109 -0.46 -13.68 0.79
C TYR A 109 -0.52 -13.33 -0.69
N GLN A 110 -1.25 -14.10 -1.49
CA GLN A 110 -1.42 -13.82 -2.92
C GLN A 110 -2.08 -12.45 -3.15
N ARG A 111 -3.19 -12.16 -2.45
CA ARG A 111 -3.87 -10.87 -2.57
C ARG A 111 -2.96 -9.70 -2.19
N GLN A 112 -2.21 -9.83 -1.10
CA GLN A 112 -1.29 -8.77 -0.67
C GLN A 112 -0.09 -8.63 -1.61
N TYR A 113 0.41 -9.73 -2.18
CA TYR A 113 1.44 -9.69 -3.23
C TYR A 113 0.96 -8.89 -4.44
N ASP A 114 -0.24 -9.19 -4.95
CA ASP A 114 -0.80 -8.50 -6.12
C ASP A 114 -1.08 -7.02 -5.82
N ALA A 115 -1.54 -6.71 -4.61
CA ALA A 115 -1.73 -5.34 -4.16
C ALA A 115 -0.41 -4.57 -4.09
N LEU A 116 0.61 -5.11 -3.42
CA LEU A 116 1.92 -4.46 -3.22
C LEU A 116 2.68 -4.26 -4.54
N ARG A 117 2.68 -5.26 -5.43
CA ARG A 117 3.33 -5.16 -6.74
C ARG A 117 2.72 -4.05 -7.60
N ALA A 118 1.41 -3.80 -7.45
CA ALA A 118 0.71 -2.81 -8.23
C ALA A 118 0.75 -1.39 -7.61
N VAL A 119 1.36 -1.21 -6.42
CA VAL A 119 1.42 0.08 -5.70
C VAL A 119 1.89 1.24 -6.58
N PRO A 120 2.93 1.13 -7.42
CA PRO A 120 3.32 2.25 -8.28
C PRO A 120 2.17 2.76 -9.16
N LYS A 121 1.29 1.86 -9.62
CA LYS A 121 0.17 2.20 -10.50
C LYS A 121 -1.03 2.76 -9.75
N TRP A 122 -1.46 2.12 -8.66
CA TRP A 122 -2.71 2.50 -7.98
C TRP A 122 -2.51 3.41 -6.77
N TYR A 123 -1.30 3.49 -6.22
CA TYR A 123 -0.96 4.33 -5.06
C TYR A 123 -0.21 5.59 -5.48
N LEU A 124 0.87 5.46 -6.26
CA LEU A 124 1.69 6.62 -6.67
C LEU A 124 1.13 7.33 -7.90
N GLY A 125 0.73 6.55 -8.92
CA GLY A 125 0.18 7.05 -10.18
C GLY A 125 -0.89 8.15 -10.05
N PRO A 126 -1.90 8.02 -9.17
CA PRO A 126 -2.95 9.02 -9.01
C PRO A 126 -2.45 10.42 -8.57
N PHE A 127 -1.29 10.52 -7.92
CA PHE A 127 -0.71 11.80 -7.50
C PHE A 127 0.08 12.51 -8.60
N ILE A 128 0.56 11.75 -9.61
CA ILE A 128 1.45 12.27 -10.66
C ILE A 128 0.85 13.46 -11.41
N PRO A 129 -0.42 13.43 -11.88
CA PRO A 129 -0.97 14.56 -12.64
C PRO A 129 -0.98 15.86 -11.85
N GLY A 130 -1.40 15.83 -10.59
CA GLY A 130 -1.44 17.01 -9.71
C GLY A 130 -0.05 17.54 -9.40
N MET A 131 0.91 16.66 -9.12
CA MET A 131 2.30 17.05 -8.87
C MET A 131 2.98 17.65 -10.09
N LEU A 132 2.84 17.05 -11.26
CA LEU A 132 3.43 17.58 -12.50
C LEU A 132 2.84 18.95 -12.84
N MET A 133 1.52 19.11 -12.68
CA MET A 133 0.88 20.39 -12.91
C MET A 133 1.37 21.46 -11.92
N PHE A 134 1.45 21.13 -10.62
CA PHE A 134 1.95 22.05 -9.61
C PHE A 134 3.38 22.51 -9.93
N TYR A 135 4.27 21.56 -10.26
CA TYR A 135 5.64 21.87 -10.66
C TYR A 135 5.71 22.72 -11.92
N ALA A 136 4.93 22.41 -12.95
CA ALA A 136 4.92 23.19 -14.17
C ALA A 136 4.49 24.65 -13.92
N VAL A 137 3.37 24.84 -13.20
CA VAL A 137 2.81 26.17 -12.91
C VAL A 137 3.80 27.01 -12.12
N THR A 138 4.29 26.48 -10.99
CA THR A 138 5.25 27.17 -10.12
C THR A 138 6.57 27.50 -10.83
N THR A 139 7.07 26.60 -11.69
CA THR A 139 8.29 26.87 -12.47
C THR A 139 8.07 28.01 -13.45
N VAL A 140 6.93 28.06 -14.14
CA VAL A 140 6.62 29.14 -15.10
C VAL A 140 6.48 30.47 -14.38
N GLU A 141 5.76 30.53 -13.25
CA GLU A 141 5.59 31.75 -12.46
C GLU A 141 6.94 32.30 -11.96
N VAL A 142 7.83 31.42 -11.49
CA VAL A 142 9.20 31.82 -11.08
C VAL A 142 10.03 32.24 -12.29
N ALA A 143 9.89 31.57 -13.43
CA ALA A 143 10.64 31.91 -14.64
C ALA A 143 10.24 33.29 -15.20
N GLU A 144 8.95 33.64 -15.14
CA GLU A 144 8.44 34.95 -15.57
C GLU A 144 8.90 36.08 -14.65
N SER A 145 9.06 35.81 -13.35
CA SER A 145 9.44 36.82 -12.34
C SER A 145 10.95 36.97 -12.13
N ASN A 146 11.70 35.86 -12.14
CA ASN A 146 13.12 35.80 -11.76
C ASN A 146 14.03 35.23 -12.86
N GLY A 147 13.45 34.74 -13.97
CA GLY A 147 14.18 34.11 -15.07
C GLY A 147 14.32 32.59 -14.95
N TRP A 148 14.56 31.95 -16.10
CA TRP A 148 14.61 30.48 -16.23
C TRP A 148 15.71 29.80 -15.40
N ALA A 149 16.85 30.46 -15.20
CA ALA A 149 17.95 29.88 -14.42
C ALA A 149 17.54 29.66 -12.95
N GLU A 150 16.86 30.64 -12.35
CA GLU A 150 16.40 30.58 -10.96
C GLU A 150 15.21 29.61 -10.81
N ALA A 151 14.30 29.59 -11.78
CA ALA A 151 13.21 28.63 -11.78
C ALA A 151 13.71 27.18 -11.81
N LEU A 152 14.70 26.89 -12.66
CA LEU A 152 15.28 25.55 -12.78
C LEU A 152 16.10 25.16 -11.55
N SER A 153 16.88 26.07 -10.96
CA SER A 153 17.62 25.78 -9.73
C SER A 153 16.66 25.48 -8.55
N GLY A 154 15.57 26.26 -8.46
CA GLY A 154 14.56 26.12 -7.40
C GLY A 154 13.78 24.81 -7.45
N ILE A 155 13.47 24.28 -8.63
CA ILE A 155 12.68 23.04 -8.77
C ILE A 155 13.49 21.75 -8.54
N VAL A 156 14.81 21.76 -8.77
CA VAL A 156 15.65 20.55 -8.71
C VAL A 156 15.58 19.87 -7.35
N GLY A 157 15.66 20.64 -6.25
CA GLY A 157 15.58 20.10 -4.89
C GLY A 157 14.23 19.39 -4.62
N PRO A 158 13.10 20.10 -4.71
CA PRO A 158 11.77 19.50 -4.52
C PRO A 158 11.48 18.33 -5.47
N ALA A 159 11.82 18.43 -6.76
CA ALA A 159 11.56 17.38 -7.73
C ALA A 159 12.38 16.11 -7.44
N SER A 160 13.67 16.27 -7.10
CA SER A 160 14.53 15.14 -6.73
C SER A 160 14.05 14.44 -5.45
N ALA A 161 13.61 15.21 -4.44
CA ALA A 161 13.01 14.66 -3.22
C ALA A 161 11.74 13.85 -3.53
N THR A 162 10.84 14.37 -4.36
CA THR A 162 9.62 13.66 -4.77
C THR A 162 9.93 12.37 -5.52
N ILE A 163 10.87 12.41 -6.48
CA ILE A 163 11.32 11.22 -7.21
C ILE A 163 11.92 10.20 -6.25
N ALA A 164 12.77 10.63 -5.31
CA ALA A 164 13.39 9.74 -4.34
C ALA A 164 12.35 9.08 -3.42
N ILE A 165 11.36 9.84 -2.94
CA ILE A 165 10.27 9.31 -2.11
C ILE A 165 9.43 8.30 -2.91
N PHE A 166 9.02 8.64 -4.13
CA PHE A 166 8.20 7.77 -4.98
C PHE A 166 8.97 6.49 -5.35
N GLY A 167 10.24 6.62 -5.73
CA GLY A 167 11.12 5.50 -6.01
C GLY A 167 11.32 4.61 -4.79
N GLY A 168 11.57 5.20 -3.61
CA GLY A 168 11.71 4.47 -2.36
C GLY A 168 10.45 3.69 -1.98
N VAL A 169 9.27 4.30 -2.10
CA VAL A 169 7.98 3.62 -1.88
C VAL A 169 7.80 2.48 -2.87
N ALA A 170 8.08 2.69 -4.17
CA ALA A 170 7.97 1.64 -5.18
C ALA A 170 8.90 0.45 -4.88
N LEU A 171 10.16 0.72 -4.55
CA LEU A 171 11.17 -0.29 -4.23
C LEU A 171 10.80 -1.08 -2.97
N ALA A 172 10.42 -0.39 -1.89
CA ALA A 172 10.04 -1.03 -0.63
C ALA A 172 8.83 -1.95 -0.82
N ASN A 173 7.82 -1.51 -1.59
CA ASN A 173 6.65 -2.34 -1.89
C ASN A 173 6.98 -3.53 -2.79
N TRP A 174 7.91 -3.37 -3.73
CA TRP A 174 8.38 -4.47 -4.58
C TRP A 174 9.16 -5.53 -3.78
N TRP A 175 10.03 -5.10 -2.85
CA TRP A 175 10.73 -6.01 -1.94
C TRP A 175 9.77 -6.73 -1.00
N ALA A 176 8.79 -6.02 -0.44
CA ALA A 176 7.75 -6.62 0.39
C ALA A 176 6.93 -7.65 -0.42
N ALA A 177 6.56 -7.35 -1.66
CA ALA A 177 5.90 -8.30 -2.56
C ALA A 177 6.78 -9.55 -2.79
N ARG A 178 8.08 -9.39 -3.06
CA ARG A 178 9.00 -10.53 -3.24
C ARG A 178 9.07 -11.42 -1.98
N SER A 179 9.04 -10.82 -0.80
CA SER A 179 8.98 -11.57 0.46
C SER A 179 7.70 -12.39 0.63
N LEU A 180 6.55 -11.86 0.17
CA LEU A 180 5.29 -12.61 0.17
C LEU A 180 5.31 -13.75 -0.84
N LYS A 181 5.91 -13.54 -2.01
CA LYS A 181 6.07 -14.60 -3.02
C LYS A 181 6.88 -15.78 -2.46
N ALA A 182 7.95 -15.52 -1.71
CA ALA A 182 8.73 -16.56 -1.06
C ALA A 182 7.91 -17.35 -0.02
N LYS A 183 7.03 -16.68 0.73
CA LYS A 183 6.12 -17.33 1.68
C LYS A 183 5.06 -18.19 1.00
N ILE A 184 4.56 -17.76 -0.16
CA ILE A 184 3.66 -18.56 -0.98
C ILE A 184 4.38 -19.84 -1.42
N SER A 185 5.58 -19.74 -1.99
CA SER A 185 6.34 -20.93 -2.41
C SER A 185 6.65 -21.89 -1.25
N SER A 186 6.90 -21.38 -0.03
CA SER A 186 7.12 -22.26 1.13
C SER A 186 5.85 -22.99 1.57
N LEU A 187 4.67 -22.37 1.43
CA LEU A 187 3.40 -23.04 1.73
C LEU A 187 3.08 -24.08 0.66
N ASP A 188 3.41 -23.80 -0.60
CA ASP A 188 3.15 -24.68 -1.74
C ASP A 188 4.04 -25.93 -1.71
N ALA A 189 5.20 -25.87 -1.05
CA ALA A 189 6.08 -27.02 -0.86
C ALA A 189 5.64 -27.95 0.30
N LEU A 190 4.68 -27.52 1.12
CA LEU A 190 4.15 -28.28 2.26
C LEU A 190 2.80 -28.95 1.94
N ALA A 191 2.23 -28.68 0.77
CA ALA A 191 0.94 -29.17 0.29
C ALA A 191 1.14 -30.25 -0.78
#